data_AF-A0A176U6J8-F1
#
_entry.id   AF-A0A176U6J8-F1
#
_cell.length_a   1.000
_cell.length_b   1.000
_cell.length_c   1.000
_cell.angle_alpha   90.00
_cell.angle_beta   90.00
_cell.angle_gamma   90.00
#
_symmetry.space_group_name_H-M   'P 1'
#
loop_
_entity.id
_entity.type
_entity.pdbx_description
1 polymer ?
#
loop_
_entity_poly.entity_id
_entity_poly.type
_entity_poly.pdbx_seq_one_letter_code
_entity_poly.pdbx_strand_id
1 'polypeptide(L)'
;MVNDILDVMKQNNVEVDMPDINDRGMRRSGMTANPILLQKKYSRVIEYFAKQQGISLDASLDFFYHSETYKLMCEGISDMHCMSDEYLVEELQQEYVIKY
;
A
#
# COMPACT_ATOMS: atom_id res chain seq x y z
N MET A 1 -4.60 -48.50 -10.28
CA MET A 1 -5.11 -47.35 -11.06
C MET A 1 -5.24 -46.05 -10.25
N VAL A 2 -4.51 -45.88 -9.14
CA VAL A 2 -4.41 -44.59 -8.42
C VAL A 2 -2.96 -44.14 -8.18
N ASN A 3 -1.99 -44.90 -8.69
CA ASN A 3 -0.56 -44.57 -8.54
C ASN A 3 0.00 -43.78 -9.74
N ASP A 4 -0.72 -43.73 -10.85
CA ASP A 4 -0.20 -43.11 -12.09
C ASP A 4 -0.32 -41.57 -12.07
N ILE A 5 -1.22 -41.01 -11.26
CA ILE A 5 -1.40 -39.54 -11.17
C ILE A 5 -0.30 -38.90 -10.31
N LEU A 6 0.15 -39.59 -9.26
CA LEU A 6 1.14 -39.05 -8.33
C LEU A 6 2.56 -39.04 -8.95
N ASP A 7 2.83 -39.93 -9.91
CA ASP A 7 4.11 -39.98 -10.63
C ASP A 7 4.24 -38.92 -11.72
N VAL A 8 3.13 -38.46 -12.32
CA VAL A 8 3.14 -37.36 -13.31
C VAL A 8 3.40 -36.00 -12.63
N MET A 9 2.98 -35.83 -11.38
CA MET A 9 3.22 -34.59 -10.63
C MET A 9 4.66 -34.43 -10.12
N LYS A 10 5.49 -35.48 -10.17
CA LYS A 10 6.91 -35.45 -9.77
C LYS A 10 7.87 -35.05 -10.90
N GLN A 11 7.37 -34.83 -12.12
CA GLN A 11 8.20 -34.54 -13.30
C GLN A 11 8.37 -33.05 -13.65
N ASN A 12 7.83 -32.13 -12.85
CA ASN A 12 8.07 -30.70 -13.03
C ASN A 12 8.92 -30.17 -11.89
N ASN A 13 10.24 -30.23 -12.08
CA ASN A 13 11.26 -29.62 -11.23
C ASN A 13 11.23 -28.09 -11.35
N VAL A 14 10.08 -27.48 -11.07
CA VAL A 14 9.98 -26.05 -10.82
C VAL A 14 10.34 -25.87 -9.35
N GLU A 15 11.59 -25.52 -9.10
CA GLU A 15 11.99 -24.93 -7.82
C GLU A 15 11.18 -23.64 -7.64
N VAL A 16 10.01 -23.77 -7.02
CA VAL A 16 9.43 -22.65 -6.29
C VAL A 16 10.30 -22.52 -5.05
N ASP A 17 11.27 -21.61 -5.12
CA ASP A 17 12.01 -21.15 -3.94
C ASP A 17 10.97 -20.67 -2.91
N MET A 18 10.59 -21.56 -1.98
CA MET A 18 9.96 -21.14 -0.75
C MET A 18 11.03 -20.35 0.01
N PRO A 19 10.79 -19.07 0.33
CA PRO A 19 11.76 -18.33 1.12
C PRO A 19 11.94 -19.01 2.48
N ASP A 20 13.18 -19.35 2.80
CA ASP A 20 13.59 -19.88 4.10
C ASP A 20 13.15 -18.91 5.20
N ILE A 21 12.29 -19.40 6.10
CA ILE A 21 11.69 -18.66 7.21
C ILE A 21 12.76 -18.16 8.23
N ASN A 22 14.03 -18.56 8.08
CA ASN A 22 15.12 -18.16 8.97
C ASN A 22 16.05 -17.05 8.45
N ASP A 23 15.76 -16.38 7.33
CA ASP A 23 16.56 -15.22 6.91
C ASP A 23 16.26 -13.98 7.78
N ARG A 24 17.08 -13.83 8.82
CA ARG A 24 17.21 -12.61 9.60
C ARG A 24 17.72 -11.49 8.70
N GLY A 25 16.78 -10.72 8.17
CA GLY A 25 17.04 -9.38 7.69
C GLY A 25 16.86 -9.19 6.20
N MET A 26 15.69 -9.53 5.66
CA MET A 26 15.17 -8.79 4.51
C MET A 26 14.97 -7.33 4.96
N ARG A 27 16.05 -6.55 4.90
CA ARG A 27 16.00 -5.10 4.84
C ARG A 27 15.09 -4.83 3.65
N ARG A 28 13.79 -4.61 3.90
CA ARG A 28 12.95 -3.93 2.93
C ARG A 28 13.66 -2.62 2.71
N SER A 29 14.44 -2.53 1.64
CA SER A 29 14.82 -1.27 1.05
C SER A 29 13.51 -0.70 0.50
N GLY A 30 12.62 -0.30 1.41
CA GLY A 30 11.42 0.43 1.05
C GLY A 30 11.92 1.59 0.23
N MET A 31 11.42 1.73 -0.99
CA MET A 31 11.71 2.92 -1.77
C MET A 31 11.26 4.10 -0.93
N THR A 32 12.22 4.77 -0.30
CA THR A 32 11.92 5.92 0.53
C THR A 32 11.74 7.08 -0.43
N ALA A 33 10.50 7.50 -0.64
CA ALA A 33 10.25 8.78 -1.28
C ALA A 33 11.06 9.87 -0.57
N ASN A 34 11.63 10.80 -1.34
CA ASN A 34 12.31 11.94 -0.73
C ASN A 34 11.32 12.63 0.22
N PRO A 35 11.67 12.84 1.50
CA PRO A 35 10.73 13.33 2.50
C PRO A 35 10.09 14.68 2.09
N ILE A 36 10.83 15.55 1.38
CA ILE A 36 10.28 16.83 0.89
C ILE A 36 9.23 16.61 -0.20
N LEU A 37 9.48 15.65 -1.12
CA LEU A 37 8.53 15.33 -2.19
C LEU A 37 7.28 14.65 -1.64
N LEU A 38 7.46 13.78 -0.64
CA LEU A 38 6.36 13.08 0.03
C LEU A 38 5.46 14.06 0.78
N GLN A 39 6.03 15.02 1.50
CA GLN A 39 5.26 16.07 2.19
C GLN A 39 4.45 16.93 1.19
N LYS A 40 5.04 17.32 0.06
CA LYS A 40 4.30 18.04 -0.99
C LYS A 40 3.16 17.22 -1.57
N LYS A 41 3.35 15.91 -1.71
CA LYS A 41 2.32 14.99 -2.18
C LYS A 41 1.17 14.89 -1.18
N TYR A 42 1.47 14.75 0.11
CA TYR A 42 0.45 14.78 1.16
C TYR A 42 -0.41 16.04 1.07
N SER A 43 0.20 17.22 0.95
CA SER A 43 -0.56 18.47 0.81
C SER A 43 -1.55 18.43 -0.36
N ARG A 44 -1.11 17.94 -1.54
CA ARG A 44 -1.98 17.81 -2.72
C ARG A 44 -3.13 16.84 -2.50
N VAL A 45 -2.85 15.66 -1.93
CA VAL A 45 -3.86 14.62 -1.65
C VAL A 45 -4.89 15.12 -0.63
N ILE A 46 -4.45 15.76 0.46
CA ILE A 46 -5.31 16.31 1.52
C ILE A 46 -6.23 17.41 0.95
N GLU A 47 -5.68 18.34 0.16
CA GLU A 47 -6.47 19.40 -0.48
C GLU A 47 -7.50 18.84 -1.46
N TYR A 48 -7.13 17.81 -2.23
CA TYR A 48 -8.03 17.21 -3.20
C TYR A 48 -9.14 16.40 -2.50
N PHE A 49 -8.80 15.63 -1.47
CA PHE A 49 -9.76 14.91 -0.63
C PHE A 49 -10.77 15.87 0.03
N ALA A 50 -10.30 16.97 0.60
CA ALA A 50 -11.18 17.98 1.22
C ALA A 50 -12.22 18.54 0.22
N LYS A 51 -11.77 18.85 -1.01
CA LYS A 51 -12.63 19.34 -2.08
C LYS A 51 -13.66 18.30 -2.52
N GLN A 52 -13.25 17.04 -2.66
CA GLN A 52 -14.14 15.97 -3.12
C GLN A 52 -15.22 15.62 -2.08
N GLN A 53 -14.86 15.61 -0.79
CA GLN A 53 -15.82 15.32 0.28
C GLN A 53 -16.62 16.54 0.76
N GLY A 54 -16.24 17.75 0.34
CA GLY A 54 -16.89 18.98 0.80
C GLY A 54 -16.67 19.27 2.29
N ILE A 55 -15.53 18.82 2.85
CA ILE A 55 -15.16 19.03 4.25
C ILE A 55 -14.11 20.13 4.39
N SER A 56 -13.91 20.63 5.61
CA SER A 56 -12.86 21.61 5.89
C SER A 56 -11.47 20.98 5.68
N LEU A 57 -10.49 21.83 5.32
CA LEU A 57 -9.09 21.39 5.19
C LEU A 57 -8.56 20.81 6.51
N ASP A 58 -8.98 21.37 7.64
CA ASP A 58 -8.62 20.90 8.99
C ASP A 58 -9.16 19.48 9.26
N ALA A 59 -10.43 19.21 8.94
CA ALA A 59 -11.02 17.87 9.09
C ALA A 59 -10.36 16.86 8.14
N SER A 60 -10.05 17.28 6.91
CA SER A 60 -9.30 16.46 5.94
C SER A 60 -7.90 16.11 6.48
N LEU A 61 -7.20 17.09 7.05
CA LEU A 61 -5.87 16.92 7.61
C LEU A 61 -5.88 15.96 8.80
N ASP A 62 -6.81 16.14 9.73
CA ASP A 62 -6.96 15.27 10.90
C ASP A 62 -7.28 13.84 10.47
N PHE A 63 -8.23 13.65 9.55
CA PHE A 63 -8.55 12.33 9.01
C PHE A 63 -7.34 11.68 8.32
N PHE A 64 -6.62 12.43 7.48
CA PHE A 64 -5.49 11.92 6.71
C PHE A 64 -4.42 11.31 7.61
N TYR A 65 -4.01 11.98 8.70
CA TYR A 65 -2.98 11.44 9.59
C TYR A 65 -3.41 10.21 10.39
N HIS A 66 -4.72 9.94 10.49
CA HIS A 66 -5.29 8.74 11.11
C HIS A 66 -5.75 7.68 10.11
N SER A 67 -5.52 7.92 8.81
CA SER A 67 -5.86 6.98 7.73
C SER A 67 -4.84 5.85 7.62
N GLU A 68 -5.28 4.72 7.08
CA GLU A 68 -4.40 3.62 6.71
C GLU A 68 -3.56 4.00 5.49
N THR A 69 -4.15 4.73 4.53
CA THR A 69 -3.47 5.27 3.35
C THR A 69 -2.21 6.06 3.73
N TYR A 70 -2.27 6.94 4.74
CA TYR A 70 -1.10 7.66 5.23
C TYR A 70 0.00 6.72 5.73
N LYS A 71 -0.34 5.70 6.52
CA LYS A 71 0.63 4.73 7.04
C LYS A 71 1.28 3.96 5.89
N LEU A 72 0.49 3.46 4.95
CA LEU A 72 0.99 2.73 3.78
C LEU A 72 1.94 3.59 2.94
N MET A 73 1.58 4.86 2.71
CA MET A 73 2.45 5.81 2.00
C MET A 73 3.74 6.10 2.77
N CYS A 74 3.66 6.35 4.08
CA CYS A 74 4.81 6.71 4.92
C CYS A 74 5.78 5.54 5.11
N GLU A 75 5.26 4.32 5.25
CA GLU A 75 6.05 3.10 5.38
C GLU A 75 6.54 2.55 4.03
N GLY A 76 6.10 3.15 2.92
CA GLY A 76 6.43 2.71 1.58
C GLY A 76 5.88 1.31 1.25
N ILE A 77 4.79 0.92 1.89
CA ILE A 77 4.14 -0.38 1.66
C ILE A 77 3.46 -0.34 0.30
N SER A 78 3.65 -1.40 -0.48
CA SER A 78 3.03 -1.57 -1.82
C SER A 78 3.29 -0.42 -2.79
N ASP A 79 4.37 0.34 -2.58
CA ASP A 79 4.68 1.54 -3.36
C ASP A 79 3.52 2.55 -3.45
N MET A 80 2.70 2.64 -2.39
CA MET A 80 1.55 3.57 -2.33
C MET A 80 1.97 5.02 -2.54
N HIS A 81 3.17 5.39 -2.11
CA HIS A 81 3.74 6.72 -2.34
C HIS A 81 4.00 7.03 -3.83
N CYS A 82 4.05 6.03 -4.71
CA CYS A 82 4.19 6.18 -6.16
C CYS A 82 2.85 6.31 -6.90
N MET A 83 1.73 5.93 -6.29
CA MET A 83 0.40 5.96 -6.92
C MET A 83 -0.07 7.38 -7.22
N SER A 84 -1.03 7.57 -8.13
CA SER A 84 -1.48 8.93 -8.48
C SER A 84 -2.21 9.59 -7.30
N ASP A 85 -2.31 10.92 -7.33
CA ASP A 85 -3.03 11.66 -6.29
C ASP A 85 -4.52 11.27 -6.29
N GLU A 86 -5.11 11.02 -7.47
CA GLU A 86 -6.50 10.60 -7.61
C GLU A 86 -6.74 9.25 -6.93
N TYR A 87 -5.87 8.25 -7.19
CA TYR A 87 -5.97 6.94 -6.57
C TYR A 87 -5.91 7.03 -5.04
N LEU A 88 -4.96 7.82 -4.51
CA LEU A 88 -4.81 7.99 -3.07
C LEU A 88 -6.01 8.70 -2.43
N VAL A 89 -6.64 9.62 -3.16
CA VAL A 89 -7.88 10.23 -2.69
C VAL A 89 -9.01 9.22 -2.70
N GLU A 90 -9.16 8.38 -3.73
CA GLU A 90 -10.18 7.33 -3.76
C GLU A 90 -10.04 6.36 -2.57
N GLU A 91 -8.83 5.93 -2.23
CA GLU A 91 -8.56 5.10 -1.04
C GLU A 91 -9.00 5.82 0.25
N LEU A 92 -8.65 7.11 0.40
CA LEU A 92 -9.10 7.92 1.54
C LEU A 92 -10.62 8.07 1.58
N GLN A 93 -11.29 8.20 0.43
CA GLN A 93 -12.75 8.28 0.37
C GLN A 93 -13.40 6.97 0.81
N GLN A 94 -12.86 5.84 0.38
CA GLN A 94 -13.32 4.53 0.81
C GLN A 94 -13.15 4.36 2.33
N GLU A 95 -11.97 4.70 2.85
CA GLU A 95 -11.73 4.68 4.31
C GLU A 95 -12.68 5.60 5.07
N TYR A 96 -12.96 6.78 4.52
CA TYR A 96 -13.82 7.79 5.16
C TYR A 96 -15.25 7.27 5.29
N VAL A 97 -15.81 6.69 4.23
CA VAL A 97 -17.17 6.09 4.22
C VAL A 97 -17.28 4.86 5.12
N ILE A 98 -16.19 4.10 5.30
CA ILE A 98 -16.18 2.95 6.21
C ILE A 98 -16.15 3.41 7.69
N LYS A 99 -15.48 4.52 7.98
CA LYS A 99 -15.31 5.03 9.36
C LYS A 99 -16.41 6.00 9.80
N TYR A 100 -17.11 6.65 8.87
CA TYR A 100 -18.14 7.68 9.11
C TYR A 100 -19.38 7.45 8.24
#